data_AF-A0A8H3E090-F1
#
_entry.id   AF-A0A8H3E090-F1
#
_cell.length_a   1.000
_cell.length_b   1.000
_cell.length_c   1.000
_cell.angle_alpha   90.00
_cell.angle_beta   90.00
_cell.angle_gamma   90.00
#
_symmetry.space_group_name_H-M   'P 1'
#
loop_
_entity.id
_entity.type
_entity.pdbx_description
1 polymer ?
#
loop_
_entity_poly.entity_id
_entity_poly.type
_entity_poly.pdbx_seq_one_letter_code
_entity_poly.pdbx_strand_id
1 'polypeptide(L)'
;MEPTELSLSPSCRILLVSKTNDQNRELVSRLGTFTSNPLTPNPSDEAYIEWTIKNKYYTAPVNLYLHQVSKPPAKPLWPPETDNERVPALIFVFGKGEPYRDIFLSMKEAYLAHNAEVALAVSLPSSSDTTLPTDSFDSIEEFFSDHGFEYVDTEDSPEVAEHSDHLQYDVRGLPRILEALNMIMWPSMTRTATGGPRRAPIEAEQLDNSSPTVFEHSFAVSDTAPPDHPSLFGIDSQSTSHSLAELNAWLDDDDSWVPAGQDHQTATAAGSSNEAAVLKDGFDDDFTEFISAPPEAGADTGLPSTVEVHETTERIFGHDSDAPGGFDLTSVLGALEAMRLEIGAIEDVEERRKAAARVALGLAAGLGIDERDEDDDELDEELMRELHQIQ
;
A
#
# COMPACT_ATOMS: atom_id res chain seq x y z
N MET A 1 6.51 11.85 30.66
CA MET A 1 7.27 10.58 30.63
C MET A 1 8.55 10.85 29.89
N GLU A 2 9.67 10.33 30.41
CA GLU A 2 10.92 10.39 29.65
C GLU A 2 10.77 9.56 28.36
N PRO A 3 11.44 9.94 27.25
CA PRO A 3 11.35 9.21 25.98
C PRO A 3 11.70 7.73 26.10
N THR A 4 12.53 7.37 27.07
CA THR A 4 12.93 5.99 27.40
C THR A 4 11.81 5.18 28.08
N GLU A 5 10.87 5.82 28.77
CA GLU A 5 9.72 5.12 29.37
C GLU A 5 8.65 4.82 28.31
N LEU A 6 8.51 5.69 27.32
CA LEU A 6 7.55 5.51 26.22
C LEU A 6 7.96 4.34 25.31
N SER A 7 9.26 4.10 25.12
CA SER A 7 9.73 3.03 24.25
C SER A 7 9.43 1.62 24.76
N LEU A 8 9.17 1.44 26.06
CA LEU A 8 8.78 0.16 26.66
C LEU A 8 7.25 -0.02 26.77
N SER A 9 6.48 0.98 26.36
CA SER A 9 5.02 0.92 26.37
C SER A 9 4.49 -0.16 25.40
N PRO A 10 3.33 -0.79 25.70
CA PRO A 10 2.72 -1.77 24.79
C PRO A 10 2.39 -1.18 23.41
N SER A 11 2.07 0.12 23.34
CA SER A 11 1.80 0.82 22.09
C SER A 11 3.02 0.99 21.17
N CYS A 12 4.23 0.71 21.67
CA CYS A 12 5.47 0.70 20.90
C CYS A 12 6.09 -0.70 20.81
N ARG A 13 5.29 -1.74 21.11
CA ARG A 13 5.72 -3.13 21.14
C ARG A 13 5.38 -3.83 19.83
N ILE A 14 6.33 -4.61 19.33
CA ILE A 14 6.13 -5.59 18.27
C ILE A 14 6.15 -6.96 18.94
N LEU A 15 5.05 -7.69 18.85
CA LEU A 15 4.90 -8.99 19.50
C LEU A 15 5.33 -10.12 18.55
N LEU A 16 6.38 -10.86 18.92
CA LEU A 16 6.83 -12.04 18.17
C LEU A 16 6.33 -13.30 18.87
N VAL A 17 5.52 -14.09 18.18
CA VAL A 17 4.90 -15.30 18.74
C VAL A 17 5.39 -16.52 17.97
N SER A 18 5.96 -17.49 18.67
CA SER A 18 6.43 -18.73 18.05
C SER A 18 6.29 -19.92 19.00
N LYS A 19 6.50 -21.14 18.48
CA LYS A 19 6.53 -22.36 19.31
C LYS A 19 7.76 -22.42 20.22
N THR A 20 8.90 -21.91 19.75
CA THR A 20 10.16 -21.87 20.51
C THR A 20 10.79 -20.48 20.43
N ASN A 21 11.35 -20.00 21.55
CA ASN A 21 12.08 -18.73 21.55
C ASN A 21 13.27 -18.73 20.58
N ASP A 22 13.81 -19.89 20.23
CA ASP A 22 14.88 -20.01 19.23
C ASP A 22 14.43 -19.54 17.84
N GLN A 23 13.18 -19.82 17.43
CA GLN A 23 12.61 -19.30 16.17
C GLN A 23 12.52 -17.78 16.19
N ASN A 24 12.03 -17.22 17.29
CA ASN A 24 11.97 -15.77 17.47
C ASN A 24 13.36 -15.13 17.39
N ARG A 25 14.36 -15.73 18.04
CA ARG A 25 15.75 -15.25 18.02
C ARG A 25 16.39 -15.38 16.64
N GLU A 26 16.08 -16.44 15.90
CA GLU A 26 16.54 -16.61 14.51
C GLU A 26 15.98 -15.52 13.61
N LEU A 27 14.68 -15.22 13.69
CA LEU A 27 14.09 -14.11 12.93
C LEU A 27 14.73 -12.77 13.28
N VAL A 28 14.93 -12.48 14.57
CA VAL A 28 15.61 -11.26 15.04
C VAL A 28 17.03 -11.17 14.48
N SER A 29 17.79 -12.27 14.50
CA SER A 29 19.15 -12.33 13.97
C SER A 29 19.17 -11.99 12.47
N ARG A 30 18.20 -12.52 11.71
CA ARG A 30 18.02 -12.22 10.29
C ARG A 30 17.61 -10.78 10.04
N LEU A 31 16.66 -10.25 10.79
CA LEU A 31 16.27 -8.84 10.67
C LEU A 31 17.45 -7.91 10.95
N GLY A 32 18.29 -8.27 11.93
CA GLY A 32 19.49 -7.52 12.30
C GLY A 32 20.49 -7.29 11.16
N THR A 33 20.51 -8.13 10.13
CA THR A 33 21.39 -7.93 8.97
C THR A 33 20.88 -6.84 8.02
N PHE A 34 19.59 -6.54 8.03
CA PHE A 34 18.94 -5.55 7.17
C PHE A 34 18.70 -4.20 7.87
N THR A 35 18.80 -4.16 9.20
CA THR A 35 18.57 -2.93 9.96
C THR A 35 19.86 -2.14 10.17
N SER A 36 19.82 -0.82 9.96
CA SER A 36 20.98 0.05 10.22
C SER A 36 21.29 0.23 11.71
N ASN A 37 20.28 0.04 12.59
CA ASN A 37 20.43 0.12 14.04
C ASN A 37 20.45 -1.29 14.61
N PRO A 38 21.42 -1.62 15.49
CA PRO A 38 21.51 -2.96 16.06
C PRO A 38 20.30 -3.26 16.95
N LEU A 39 19.78 -4.48 16.84
CA LEU A 39 18.81 -5.02 17.79
C LEU A 39 19.57 -5.42 19.07
N THR A 40 19.32 -4.70 20.17
CA THR A 40 20.05 -4.91 21.43
C THR A 40 19.16 -5.61 22.45
N PRO A 41 19.50 -6.84 22.89
CA PRO A 41 18.79 -7.50 23.99
C PRO A 41 18.81 -6.63 25.25
N ASN A 42 17.68 -6.52 25.94
CA ASN A 42 17.62 -5.80 27.19
C ASN A 42 18.36 -6.60 28.28
N PRO A 43 19.26 -5.98 29.08
CA PRO A 43 20.04 -6.68 30.09
C PRO A 43 19.20 -7.20 31.27
N SER A 44 17.99 -6.67 31.46
CA SER A 44 17.10 -7.06 32.56
C SER A 44 16.17 -8.20 32.18
N ASP A 45 15.80 -8.29 30.90
CA ASP A 45 14.88 -9.30 30.39
C ASP A 45 15.25 -9.68 28.95
N GLU A 46 15.74 -10.91 28.78
CA GLU A 46 16.18 -11.44 27.49
C GLU A 46 15.04 -11.64 26.48
N ALA A 47 13.78 -11.54 26.92
CA ALA A 47 12.61 -11.56 26.05
C ALA A 47 12.35 -10.20 25.39
N TYR A 48 12.93 -9.11 25.91
CA TYR A 48 12.84 -7.79 25.31
C TYR A 48 14.08 -7.46 24.51
N ILE A 49 13.85 -6.97 23.29
CA ILE A 49 14.91 -6.50 22.41
C ILE A 49 14.59 -5.07 22.04
N GLU A 50 15.46 -4.17 22.43
CA GLU A 50 15.36 -2.76 22.11
C GLU A 50 15.76 -2.55 20.65
N TRP A 51 14.96 -1.78 19.94
CA TRP A 51 15.20 -1.46 18.55
C TRP A 51 14.77 -0.02 18.26
N THR A 52 15.43 0.62 17.30
CA THR A 52 15.04 1.95 16.85
C THR A 52 14.82 1.90 15.36
N ILE A 53 13.56 2.05 14.96
CA ILE A 53 13.20 2.21 13.56
C ILE A 53 13.63 3.60 13.13
N LYS A 54 14.42 3.67 12.06
CA LYS A 54 14.86 4.95 11.48
C LYS A 54 14.70 4.89 9.98
N ASN A 55 13.85 5.76 9.46
CA ASN A 55 13.67 5.95 8.02
C ASN A 55 13.88 7.43 7.66
N LYS A 56 13.58 7.78 6.40
CA LYS A 56 13.74 9.15 5.89
C LYS A 56 12.86 10.16 6.65
N TYR A 57 11.71 9.72 7.16
CA TYR A 57 10.64 10.58 7.67
C TYR A 57 10.63 10.68 9.20
N TYR A 58 11.00 9.61 9.90
CA TYR A 58 10.96 9.56 11.36
C TYR A 58 12.01 8.63 11.97
N THR A 59 12.18 8.78 13.28
CA THR A 59 12.88 7.84 14.15
C THR A 59 11.95 7.46 15.30
N ALA A 60 11.72 6.17 15.52
CA ALA A 60 10.83 5.65 16.55
C ALA A 60 11.55 4.58 17.39
N PRO A 61 11.75 4.79 18.70
CA PRO A 61 12.20 3.73 19.59
C PRO A 61 11.04 2.76 19.84
N VAL A 62 11.29 1.49 19.57
CA VAL A 62 10.33 0.38 19.68
C VAL A 62 10.98 -0.79 20.43
N ASN A 63 10.19 -1.76 20.84
CA ASN A 63 10.70 -3.00 21.44
C ASN A 63 10.06 -4.22 20.79
N LEU A 64 10.86 -5.26 20.58
CA LEU A 64 10.39 -6.58 20.22
C LEU A 64 10.22 -7.39 21.50
N TYR A 65 9.06 -8.02 21.67
CA TYR A 65 8.80 -8.92 22.77
C TYR A 65 8.69 -10.35 22.26
N LEU A 66 9.61 -11.20 22.70
CA LEU A 66 9.68 -12.61 22.30
C LEU A 66 8.73 -13.43 23.18
N HIS A 67 7.68 -13.95 22.57
CA HIS A 67 6.70 -14.79 23.22
C HIS A 67 6.74 -16.21 22.68
N GLN A 68 6.86 -17.16 23.62
CA GLN A 68 6.78 -18.58 23.32
C GLN A 68 5.39 -19.11 23.64
N VAL A 69 4.72 -19.69 22.64
CA VAL A 69 3.48 -20.45 22.81
C VAL A 69 3.82 -21.73 23.58
N SER A 70 3.55 -21.75 24.88
CA SER A 70 3.68 -22.96 25.68
C SER A 70 2.47 -23.89 25.46
N LYS A 71 2.55 -25.15 25.91
CA LYS A 71 1.52 -26.18 25.68
C LYS A 71 0.13 -25.67 26.08
N PRO A 72 -0.90 -25.82 25.23
CA PRO A 72 -2.26 -25.41 25.55
C PRO A 72 -2.77 -26.10 26.84
N PRO A 73 -3.51 -25.40 27.70
CA PRO A 73 -3.71 -23.96 27.69
C PRO A 73 -2.50 -23.32 28.38
N ALA A 74 -1.49 -22.92 27.61
CA ALA A 74 -0.62 -21.86 28.08
C ALA A 74 -1.60 -20.73 28.34
N LYS A 75 -1.59 -20.17 29.55
CA LYS A 75 -2.22 -18.86 29.72
C LYS A 75 -1.66 -18.03 28.58
N PRO A 76 -2.51 -17.61 27.63
CA PRO A 76 -2.02 -16.86 26.50
C PRO A 76 -1.34 -15.62 27.09
N LEU A 77 -0.53 -14.91 26.32
CA LEU A 77 -0.61 -13.46 26.48
C LEU A 77 -2.11 -13.15 26.48
N TRP A 78 -2.65 -12.84 27.66
CA TRP A 78 -4.08 -12.66 27.86
C TRP A 78 -4.58 -11.73 26.75
N PRO A 79 -5.79 -11.94 26.21
CA PRO A 79 -6.39 -10.87 25.44
C PRO A 79 -6.22 -9.59 26.27
N PRO A 80 -5.67 -8.51 25.69
CA PRO A 80 -5.32 -7.32 26.45
C PRO A 80 -6.49 -6.95 27.35
N GLU A 81 -6.28 -6.94 28.67
CA GLU A 81 -7.37 -6.71 29.62
C GLU A 81 -7.87 -5.27 29.49
N THR A 82 -6.98 -4.40 29.02
CA THR A 82 -7.24 -2.99 28.75
C THR A 82 -6.72 -2.58 27.37
N ASP A 83 -7.31 -1.56 26.77
CA ASP A 83 -6.90 -1.07 25.45
C ASP A 83 -5.43 -0.61 25.40
N ASN A 84 -4.86 -0.23 26.55
CA ASN A 84 -3.47 0.20 26.68
C ASN A 84 -2.46 -0.95 26.56
N GLU A 85 -2.92 -2.20 26.59
CA GLU A 85 -2.10 -3.41 26.44
C GLU A 85 -2.09 -3.94 24.99
N ARG A 86 -2.90 -3.34 24.11
CA ARG A 86 -2.90 -3.68 22.69
C ARG A 86 -1.56 -3.35 22.05
N VAL A 87 -1.15 -4.18 21.10
CA VAL A 87 0.09 -4.00 20.35
C VAL A 87 -0.25 -3.68 18.90
N PRO A 88 0.41 -2.70 18.27
CA PRO A 88 0.13 -2.34 16.88
C PRO A 88 0.68 -3.35 15.88
N ALA A 89 1.66 -4.17 16.26
CA ALA A 89 2.28 -5.15 15.38
C ALA A 89 2.38 -6.54 16.04
N LEU A 90 1.98 -7.57 15.29
CA LEU A 90 2.05 -8.95 15.70
C LEU A 90 2.65 -9.81 14.58
N ILE A 91 3.66 -10.60 14.92
CA ILE A 91 4.37 -11.47 13.99
C ILE A 91 4.31 -12.90 14.53
N PHE A 92 3.65 -13.80 13.81
CA PHE A 92 3.64 -15.22 14.10
C PHE A 92 4.78 -15.91 13.32
N VAL A 93 5.69 -16.58 14.03
CA VAL A 93 6.90 -17.16 13.45
C VAL A 93 6.84 -18.68 13.57
N PHE A 94 7.08 -19.38 12.47
CA PHE A 94 7.09 -20.84 12.42
C PHE A 94 8.17 -21.37 11.45
N GLY A 95 8.60 -22.62 11.65
CA GLY A 95 9.53 -23.27 10.73
C GLY A 95 8.81 -23.91 9.54
N LYS A 96 9.43 -23.89 8.36
CA LYS A 96 8.94 -24.64 7.20
C LYS A 96 8.82 -26.14 7.52
N GLY A 97 7.65 -26.71 7.21
CA GLY A 97 7.32 -28.10 7.50
C GLY A 97 6.85 -28.38 8.93
N GLU A 98 6.78 -27.38 9.81
CA GLU A 98 6.16 -27.55 11.12
C GLU A 98 4.64 -27.39 11.05
N PRO A 99 3.86 -28.12 11.88
CA PRO A 99 2.42 -27.92 11.98
C PRO A 99 2.12 -26.56 12.63
N TYR A 100 1.71 -25.59 11.82
CA TYR A 100 1.44 -24.22 12.26
C TYR A 100 -0.05 -23.96 12.54
N ARG A 101 -0.96 -24.60 11.79
CA ARG A 101 -2.42 -24.33 11.83
C ARG A 101 -3.01 -24.47 13.23
N ASP A 102 -2.79 -25.61 13.89
CA ASP A 102 -3.35 -25.86 15.23
C ASP A 102 -2.82 -24.87 16.28
N ILE A 103 -1.54 -24.52 16.18
CA ILE A 103 -0.88 -23.58 17.09
C ILE A 103 -1.46 -22.19 16.88
N PHE A 104 -1.55 -21.74 15.64
CA PHE A 104 -2.11 -20.44 15.26
C PHE A 104 -3.59 -20.32 15.66
N LEU A 105 -4.41 -21.34 15.40
CA LEU A 105 -5.82 -21.34 15.79
C LEU A 105 -6.00 -21.34 17.32
N SER A 106 -5.09 -21.96 18.07
CA SER A 106 -5.14 -21.94 19.54
C SER A 106 -4.97 -20.55 20.15
N MET A 107 -4.42 -19.59 19.40
CA MET A 107 -4.20 -18.20 19.82
C MET A 107 -5.17 -17.20 19.15
N LYS A 108 -6.22 -17.69 18.46
CA LYS A 108 -7.19 -16.85 17.72
C LYS A 108 -7.82 -15.74 18.54
N GLU A 109 -8.31 -16.07 19.72
CA GLU A 109 -8.92 -15.08 20.61
C GLU A 109 -7.93 -13.98 21.03
N ALA A 110 -6.66 -14.36 21.29
CA ALA A 110 -5.64 -13.43 21.75
C ALA A 110 -5.22 -12.44 20.66
N TYR A 111 -4.93 -12.90 19.43
CA TYR A 111 -4.52 -11.99 18.37
C TYR A 111 -5.66 -11.09 17.89
N LEU A 112 -6.90 -11.58 17.85
CA LEU A 112 -8.06 -10.75 17.49
C LEU A 112 -8.29 -9.64 18.52
N ALA A 113 -8.05 -9.91 19.80
CA ALA A 113 -8.19 -8.92 20.86
C ALA A 113 -7.14 -7.79 20.79
N HIS A 114 -5.96 -8.04 20.20
CA HIS A 114 -4.97 -6.99 19.97
C HIS A 114 -5.39 -6.03 18.86
N ASN A 115 -6.12 -6.50 17.84
CA ASN A 115 -6.48 -5.71 16.64
C ASN A 115 -5.25 -4.95 16.08
N ALA A 116 -4.18 -5.69 15.82
CA ALA A 116 -2.92 -5.14 15.35
C ALA A 116 -3.10 -4.46 13.98
N GLU A 117 -2.41 -3.33 13.77
CA GLU A 117 -2.35 -2.64 12.49
C GLU A 117 -1.61 -3.48 11.44
N VAL A 118 -0.60 -4.23 11.90
CA VAL A 118 0.19 -5.14 11.07
C VAL A 118 0.21 -6.53 11.72
N ALA A 119 -0.26 -7.52 10.98
CA ALA A 119 -0.26 -8.92 11.36
C ALA A 119 0.45 -9.75 10.28
N LEU A 120 1.59 -10.34 10.63
CA LEU A 120 2.43 -11.09 9.69
C LEU A 120 2.60 -12.54 10.14
N ALA A 121 2.59 -13.47 9.20
CA ALA A 121 2.92 -14.88 9.39
C ALA A 121 4.22 -15.19 8.66
N VAL A 122 5.29 -15.48 9.39
CA VAL A 122 6.65 -15.55 8.86
C VAL A 122 7.19 -16.98 8.93
N SER A 123 7.52 -17.55 7.78
CA SER A 123 8.17 -18.86 7.71
C SER A 123 9.69 -18.75 7.72
N LEU A 124 10.33 -19.45 8.66
CA LEU A 124 11.78 -19.63 8.72
C LEU A 124 12.20 -20.88 7.95
N PRO A 125 13.40 -20.90 7.35
CA PRO A 125 13.93 -22.09 6.71
C PRO A 125 14.01 -23.26 7.68
N SER A 126 13.66 -24.43 7.17
CA SER A 126 13.84 -25.67 7.94
C SER A 126 15.33 -26.00 8.00
N SER A 127 15.88 -26.26 9.19
CA SER A 127 17.25 -26.77 9.32
C SER A 127 17.39 -28.21 8.79
N SER A 128 16.27 -28.89 8.57
CA SER A 128 16.23 -30.24 8.00
C SER A 128 15.76 -30.16 6.55
N ASP A 129 16.63 -30.55 5.62
CA ASP A 129 16.40 -30.76 4.17
C ASP A 129 15.32 -31.83 3.84
N THR A 130 14.46 -32.15 4.79
CA THR A 130 13.43 -33.18 4.59
C THR A 130 12.26 -32.55 3.83
N THR A 131 12.36 -32.61 2.51
CA THR A 131 11.40 -32.16 1.49
C THR A 131 10.10 -32.96 1.51
N LEU A 132 9.41 -33.02 2.65
CA LEU A 132 8.03 -33.50 2.68
C LEU A 132 7.09 -32.31 2.43
N PRO A 133 6.42 -32.24 1.26
CA PRO A 133 5.48 -31.17 0.94
C PRO A 133 4.25 -31.38 1.81
N THR A 134 4.14 -30.62 2.90
CA THR A 134 3.02 -30.78 3.83
C THR A 134 1.88 -29.80 3.54
N ASP A 135 2.13 -28.73 2.77
CA ASP A 135 1.11 -27.84 2.20
C ASP A 135 1.67 -27.16 0.94
N SER A 136 0.83 -26.92 -0.08
CA SER A 136 1.19 -26.03 -1.20
C SER A 136 1.37 -24.59 -0.68
N PHE A 137 2.25 -23.80 -1.28
CA PHE A 137 2.45 -22.39 -0.92
C PHE A 137 1.12 -21.61 -0.91
N ASP A 138 0.31 -21.79 -1.97
CA ASP A 138 -0.99 -21.14 -2.12
C ASP A 138 -1.94 -21.44 -0.94
N SER A 139 -1.87 -22.66 -0.39
CA SER A 139 -2.69 -23.10 0.75
C SER A 139 -2.26 -22.47 2.08
N ILE A 140 -0.99 -22.07 2.20
CA ILE A 140 -0.47 -21.38 3.39
C ILE A 140 -0.88 -19.90 3.34
N GLU A 141 -0.69 -19.25 2.20
CA GLU A 141 -1.04 -17.85 1.99
C GLU A 141 -2.55 -17.61 2.12
N GLU A 142 -3.38 -18.43 1.48
CA GLU A 142 -4.84 -18.38 1.60
C GLU A 142 -5.27 -18.53 3.06
N PHE A 143 -4.70 -19.50 3.78
CA PHE A 143 -5.03 -19.71 5.20
C PHE A 143 -4.73 -18.50 6.09
N PHE A 144 -3.57 -17.85 5.93
CA PHE A 144 -3.25 -16.69 6.74
C PHE A 144 -4.06 -15.46 6.31
N SER A 145 -4.32 -15.31 5.01
CA SER A 145 -5.17 -14.24 4.46
C SER A 145 -6.59 -14.30 5.02
N ASP A 146 -7.18 -15.49 5.12
CA ASP A 146 -8.50 -15.73 5.76
C ASP A 146 -8.55 -15.30 7.23
N HIS A 147 -7.39 -15.19 7.88
CA HIS A 147 -7.26 -14.79 9.28
C HIS A 147 -6.73 -13.35 9.44
N GLY A 148 -6.59 -12.61 8.33
CA GLY A 148 -6.09 -11.23 8.33
C GLY A 148 -4.59 -11.12 8.58
N PHE A 149 -3.82 -12.16 8.26
CA PHE A 149 -2.36 -12.18 8.34
C PHE A 149 -1.77 -12.20 6.94
N GLU A 150 -0.76 -11.38 6.72
CA GLU A 150 0.05 -11.44 5.51
C GLU A 150 1.15 -12.51 5.68
N TYR A 151 1.26 -13.44 4.73
CA TYR A 151 2.28 -14.48 4.76
C TYR A 151 3.60 -13.99 4.13
N VAL A 152 4.73 -14.25 4.80
CA VAL A 152 6.06 -13.85 4.33
C VAL A 152 7.04 -15.00 4.47
N ASP A 153 7.60 -15.44 3.34
CA ASP A 153 8.67 -16.43 3.31
C ASP A 153 10.05 -15.77 3.40
N THR A 154 10.81 -16.06 4.45
CA THR A 154 12.15 -15.47 4.63
C THR A 154 13.20 -15.96 3.64
N GLU A 155 12.93 -17.03 2.87
CA GLU A 155 13.82 -17.53 1.82
C GLU A 155 13.51 -16.97 0.43
N ASP A 156 12.40 -16.26 0.25
CA ASP A 156 12.07 -15.57 -1.00
C ASP A 156 13.05 -14.41 -1.20
N SER A 157 14.21 -14.75 -1.78
CA SER A 157 15.20 -13.80 -2.24
C SER A 157 14.79 -13.30 -3.63
N PRO A 158 14.88 -11.98 -3.90
CA PRO A 158 14.54 -11.41 -5.21
C PRO A 158 15.45 -11.91 -6.35
N GLU A 159 16.56 -12.60 -6.06
CA GLU A 159 17.54 -13.01 -7.07
C GLU A 159 17.09 -14.14 -8.00
N VAL A 160 16.01 -14.87 -7.69
CA VAL A 160 15.60 -16.06 -8.47
C VAL A 160 14.46 -15.77 -9.47
N ALA A 161 13.84 -14.60 -9.41
CA ALA A 161 12.71 -14.23 -10.27
C ALA A 161 13.18 -13.61 -11.61
N GLU A 162 14.05 -14.30 -12.36
CA GLU A 162 14.56 -13.81 -13.66
C GLU A 162 13.51 -13.79 -14.80
N HIS A 163 12.24 -14.20 -14.57
CA HIS A 163 11.29 -14.51 -15.65
C HIS A 163 9.88 -13.90 -15.53
N SER A 164 9.65 -12.93 -14.62
CA SER A 164 8.36 -12.21 -14.59
C SER A 164 8.59 -10.70 -14.71
N ASP A 165 8.48 -10.19 -15.94
CA ASP A 165 8.68 -8.79 -16.31
C ASP A 165 7.63 -7.83 -15.71
N HIS A 166 6.60 -8.35 -15.02
CA HIS A 166 5.48 -7.58 -14.49
C HIS A 166 5.48 -7.37 -12.95
N LEU A 167 6.46 -7.90 -12.20
CA LEU A 167 6.48 -7.80 -10.73
C LEU A 167 7.74 -7.15 -10.14
N GLN A 168 8.36 -6.18 -10.84
CA GLN A 168 9.58 -5.50 -10.35
C GLN A 168 9.42 -4.71 -9.05
N TYR A 169 8.20 -4.62 -8.49
CA TYR A 169 7.93 -3.88 -7.25
C TYR A 169 7.48 -4.77 -6.07
N ASP A 170 7.41 -6.09 -6.25
CA ASP A 170 6.95 -6.96 -5.17
C ASP A 170 8.10 -7.21 -4.17
N VAL A 171 8.15 -6.39 -3.13
CA VAL A 171 9.11 -6.52 -2.04
C VAL A 171 8.75 -7.78 -1.25
N ARG A 172 9.51 -8.86 -1.40
CA ARG A 172 9.30 -10.14 -0.68
C ARG A 172 10.31 -10.37 0.44
N GLY A 173 10.03 -11.35 1.29
CA GLY A 173 10.92 -11.84 2.34
C GLY A 173 11.21 -10.84 3.46
N LEU A 174 12.45 -10.83 3.96
CA LEU A 174 12.84 -9.99 5.10
C LEU A 174 12.64 -8.47 4.86
N PRO A 175 12.94 -7.92 3.67
CA PRO A 175 12.62 -6.52 3.35
C PRO A 175 11.13 -6.19 3.52
N ARG A 176 10.22 -7.12 3.19
CA ARG A 176 8.77 -6.91 3.31
C ARG A 176 8.34 -6.71 4.76
N ILE A 177 8.90 -7.49 5.67
CA ILE A 177 8.67 -7.37 7.13
C ILE A 177 9.06 -5.96 7.59
N LEU A 178 10.21 -5.46 7.16
CA LEU A 178 10.69 -4.13 7.53
C LEU A 178 9.82 -3.02 6.94
N GLU A 179 9.37 -3.17 5.70
CA GLU A 179 8.45 -2.23 5.06
C GLU A 179 7.13 -2.13 5.82
N ALA A 180 6.50 -3.27 6.13
CA ALA A 180 5.27 -3.30 6.90
C ALA A 180 5.43 -2.61 8.27
N LEU A 181 6.53 -2.87 8.99
CA LEU A 181 6.82 -2.21 10.27
C LEU A 181 7.14 -0.71 10.14
N ASN A 182 7.62 -0.26 8.97
CA ASN A 182 7.86 1.15 8.66
C ASN A 182 6.58 1.91 8.28
N MET A 183 5.49 1.23 7.96
CA MET A 183 4.19 1.85 7.66
C MET A 183 3.40 2.21 8.92
N ILE A 184 3.76 1.61 10.07
CA ILE A 184 3.08 1.86 11.35
C ILE A 184 3.42 3.25 11.87
N MET A 185 2.39 3.98 12.32
CA MET A 185 2.51 5.31 12.90
C MET A 185 2.79 5.23 14.40
N TRP A 186 4.02 4.90 14.74
CA TRP A 186 4.45 4.67 16.12
C TRP A 186 4.21 5.89 17.03
N PRO A 187 3.59 5.74 18.22
CA PRO A 187 3.40 6.85 19.16
C PRO A 187 4.71 7.48 19.66
N SER A 188 5.79 6.71 19.66
CA SER A 188 7.14 7.15 20.01
C SER A 188 7.88 7.85 18.86
N MET A 189 7.28 7.94 17.66
CA MET A 189 7.97 8.51 16.50
C MET A 189 8.32 9.98 16.70
N THR A 190 9.53 10.34 16.31
CA THR A 190 10.01 11.71 16.22
C THR A 190 10.34 12.00 14.77
N ARG A 191 9.73 13.05 14.19
CA ARG A 191 10.00 13.44 12.80
C ARG A 191 11.47 13.81 12.67
N THR A 192 12.13 13.24 11.67
CA THR A 192 13.47 13.72 11.29
C THR A 192 13.28 15.11 10.71
N ALA A 193 13.96 16.12 11.26
CA ALA A 193 14.03 17.42 10.63
C ALA A 193 14.83 17.25 9.33
N THR A 194 14.14 16.85 8.26
CA THR A 194 14.74 16.74 6.92
C THR A 194 15.21 18.14 6.59
N GLY A 195 16.53 18.31 6.52
CA GLY A 195 17.17 19.61 6.48
C GLY A 195 16.53 20.51 5.44
N GLY A 196 15.69 21.45 5.89
CA GLY A 196 15.46 22.66 5.14
C GLY A 196 16.84 23.25 4.84
N PRO A 197 17.08 23.78 3.62
CA PRO A 197 18.36 24.37 3.28
C PRO A 197 18.68 25.37 4.38
N ARG A 198 19.77 25.10 5.13
CA ARG A 198 20.31 26.06 6.09
C ARG A 198 20.56 27.33 5.29
N ARG A 199 19.66 28.32 5.40
CA ARG A 199 20.03 29.70 5.16
C ARG A 199 21.15 29.94 6.16
N ALA A 200 22.39 29.95 5.66
CA ALA A 200 23.50 30.49 6.40
C ALA A 200 23.02 31.84 6.95
N PRO A 201 23.16 32.11 8.26
CA PRO A 201 22.96 33.46 8.74
C PRO A 201 24.01 34.29 7.99
N ILE A 202 23.52 35.19 7.13
CA ILE A 202 24.35 36.27 6.60
C ILE A 202 24.66 37.12 7.83
N GLU A 203 25.77 36.79 8.49
CA GLU A 203 26.45 37.68 9.43
C GLU A 203 26.88 38.90 8.64
N ALA A 204 26.11 39.97 8.80
CA ALA A 204 26.48 41.30 8.37
C ALA A 204 27.32 41.95 9.49
N GLU A 205 28.59 41.56 9.65
CA GLU A 205 29.64 42.40 10.26
C GLU A 205 30.99 42.00 9.62
N GLN A 206 31.55 42.80 8.70
CA GLN A 206 32.41 43.97 8.93
C GLN A 206 33.92 43.61 8.89
N LEU A 207 34.56 44.04 7.78
CA LEU A 207 35.99 44.31 7.55
C LEU A 207 37.02 43.81 8.58
N ASP A 208 38.02 43.02 8.18
CA ASP A 208 39.33 43.48 7.67
C ASP A 208 40.37 42.32 7.61
N ASN A 209 41.36 42.45 6.74
CA ASN A 209 42.68 41.77 6.71
C ASN A 209 42.93 40.36 6.06
N SER A 210 43.45 40.43 4.82
CA SER A 210 44.73 39.88 4.29
C SER A 210 45.07 38.36 4.22
N SER A 211 44.86 37.80 3.00
CA SER A 211 45.77 37.00 2.12
C SER A 211 46.36 35.62 2.58
N PRO A 212 47.00 34.80 1.69
CA PRO A 212 46.30 33.84 0.82
C PRO A 212 46.93 32.42 0.82
N THR A 213 46.13 31.37 0.60
CA THR A 213 46.66 30.09 0.07
C THR A 213 45.67 29.44 -0.89
N VAL A 214 45.97 29.62 -2.18
CA VAL A 214 45.97 28.65 -3.28
C VAL A 214 45.30 27.30 -2.97
N PHE A 215 44.17 27.03 -3.62
CA PHE A 215 43.91 25.76 -4.31
C PHE A 215 42.85 26.00 -5.39
N GLU A 216 43.30 26.11 -6.64
CA GLU A 216 42.48 26.11 -7.84
C GLU A 216 41.96 24.69 -8.11
N HIS A 217 40.65 24.53 -8.23
CA HIS A 217 40.08 23.59 -9.19
C HIS A 217 38.84 24.24 -9.81
N SER A 218 39.07 24.77 -11.00
CA SER A 218 38.10 25.37 -11.91
C SER A 218 37.10 24.33 -12.42
N PHE A 219 35.81 24.57 -12.15
CA PHE A 219 34.73 24.21 -13.07
C PHE A 219 34.07 25.51 -13.51
N ALA A 220 34.58 26.07 -14.59
CA ALA A 220 33.93 27.17 -15.31
C ALA A 220 32.84 26.55 -16.21
N VAL A 221 31.57 26.75 -15.84
CA VAL A 221 30.47 26.64 -16.80
C VAL A 221 30.29 28.03 -17.40
N SER A 222 30.45 28.09 -18.72
CA SER A 222 30.31 29.31 -19.52
C SER A 222 28.94 29.94 -19.36
N ASP A 223 28.95 31.22 -19.01
CA ASP A 223 27.82 32.13 -19.01
C ASP A 223 27.85 32.90 -20.33
N THR A 224 27.03 32.49 -21.30
CA THR A 224 26.70 33.27 -22.49
C THR A 224 25.27 32.96 -22.93
N ALA A 225 24.30 33.73 -22.43
CA ALA A 225 23.01 33.93 -23.08
C ALA A 225 22.51 35.37 -22.88
N PRO A 226 21.75 35.94 -23.85
CA PRO A 226 21.45 37.38 -23.95
C PRO A 226 20.27 37.82 -23.06
N PRO A 227 20.11 39.13 -22.80
CA PRO A 227 18.98 39.64 -22.03
C PRO A 227 17.72 39.70 -22.88
N ASP A 228 16.56 39.69 -22.21
CA ASP A 228 15.20 39.96 -22.71
C ASP A 228 14.29 38.74 -22.96
N HIS A 229 14.02 37.96 -21.91
CA HIS A 229 12.72 37.29 -21.77
C HIS A 229 12.18 37.50 -20.34
N PRO A 230 10.94 38.01 -20.16
CA PRO A 230 10.34 38.14 -18.84
C PRO A 230 10.09 36.74 -18.26
N SER A 231 10.65 36.51 -17.08
CA SER A 231 10.52 35.28 -16.31
C SER A 231 9.04 34.99 -16.02
N LEU A 232 8.50 33.95 -16.66
CA LEU A 232 7.10 33.51 -16.59
C LEU A 232 6.81 32.58 -15.39
N PHE A 233 7.75 32.43 -14.45
CA PHE A 233 7.61 31.56 -13.27
C PHE A 233 7.74 32.30 -11.94
N GLY A 234 7.28 33.55 -11.91
CA GLY A 234 6.98 34.26 -10.67
C GLY A 234 5.69 33.73 -10.06
N ILE A 235 5.72 32.54 -9.45
CA ILE A 235 4.59 32.06 -8.65
C ILE A 235 4.55 32.89 -7.36
N ASP A 236 3.68 33.89 -7.35
CA ASP A 236 3.40 34.70 -6.17
C ASP A 236 2.93 33.80 -5.02
N SER A 237 3.71 33.79 -3.93
CA SER A 237 3.40 33.07 -2.68
C SER A 237 2.07 33.47 -2.02
N GLN A 238 1.40 34.51 -2.50
CA GLN A 238 0.07 34.88 -2.03
C GLN A 238 -1.04 34.04 -2.71
N SER A 239 -0.84 33.56 -3.93
CA SER A 239 -1.86 32.81 -4.68
C SER A 239 -2.10 31.41 -4.11
N THR A 240 -1.05 30.75 -3.60
CA THR A 240 -1.16 29.43 -2.97
C THR A 240 -1.98 29.45 -1.68
N SER A 241 -1.95 30.56 -0.94
CA SER A 241 -2.73 30.69 0.31
C SER A 241 -4.23 30.80 0.07
N HIS A 242 -4.65 31.40 -1.07
CA HIS A 242 -6.06 31.49 -1.44
C HIS A 242 -6.59 30.15 -1.95
N SER A 243 -5.80 29.45 -2.78
CA SER A 243 -6.15 28.12 -3.28
C SER A 243 -6.32 27.08 -2.17
N LEU A 244 -5.52 27.15 -1.10
CA LEU A 244 -5.64 26.25 0.06
C LEU A 244 -6.89 26.53 0.91
N ALA A 245 -7.29 27.80 1.01
CA ALA A 245 -8.51 28.19 1.73
C ALA A 245 -9.77 27.75 0.98
N GLU A 246 -9.75 27.82 -0.35
CA GLU A 246 -10.84 27.38 -1.22
C GLU A 246 -11.02 25.86 -1.20
N LEU A 247 -9.90 25.10 -1.15
CA LEU A 247 -9.91 23.65 -0.99
C LEU A 247 -10.46 23.20 0.37
N ASN A 248 -10.12 23.91 1.45
CA ASN A 248 -10.70 23.62 2.77
C ASN A 248 -12.20 23.94 2.83
N ALA A 249 -12.65 25.02 2.19
CA ALA A 249 -14.07 25.34 2.11
C ALA A 249 -14.87 24.29 1.34
N TRP A 250 -14.25 23.65 0.34
CA TRP A 250 -14.89 22.57 -0.43
C TRP A 250 -15.00 21.27 0.36
N LEU A 251 -14.03 20.98 1.24
CA LEU A 251 -14.05 19.82 2.14
C LEU A 251 -15.07 19.95 3.28
N ASP A 252 -15.35 21.18 3.72
CA ASP A 252 -16.34 21.43 4.78
C ASP A 252 -17.81 21.38 4.28
N ASP A 253 -18.05 21.36 2.97
CA ASP A 253 -19.41 21.35 2.36
C ASP A 253 -19.96 19.93 2.07
N ASP A 254 -19.23 18.87 2.46
CA ASP A 254 -19.54 17.47 2.10
C ASP A 254 -20.63 16.80 3.00
N ASP A 255 -21.22 17.53 3.95
CA ASP A 255 -22.25 17.00 4.88
C ASP A 255 -23.69 16.96 4.28
N SER A 256 -23.85 17.17 2.97
CA SER A 256 -25.16 17.28 2.31
C SER A 256 -25.58 16.10 1.43
N TRP A 257 -24.78 15.04 1.35
CA TRP A 257 -25.19 13.76 0.74
C TRP A 257 -25.85 12.83 1.77
N VAL A 258 -27.04 13.22 2.24
CA VAL A 258 -27.95 12.29 2.93
C VAL A 258 -28.84 11.64 1.87
N PRO A 259 -28.75 10.31 1.63
CA PRO A 259 -29.68 9.66 0.73
C PRO A 259 -31.08 9.73 1.34
N ALA A 260 -31.96 10.45 0.67
CA ALA A 260 -33.38 10.46 0.98
C ALA A 260 -33.96 9.07 0.70
N GLY A 261 -34.25 8.31 1.76
CA GLY A 261 -35.22 7.22 1.68
C GLY A 261 -34.94 6.04 2.60
N GLN A 262 -35.50 6.06 3.82
CA GLN A 262 -36.03 4.83 4.43
C GLN A 262 -37.08 5.15 5.50
N ASP A 263 -38.33 5.31 5.07
CA ASP A 263 -39.50 5.24 5.95
C ASP A 263 -39.70 3.79 6.42
N HIS A 264 -39.17 3.45 7.59
CA HIS A 264 -39.57 2.23 8.29
C HIS A 264 -40.81 2.50 9.16
N GLN A 265 -41.97 2.08 8.66
CA GLN A 265 -43.18 1.93 9.47
C GLN A 265 -42.99 0.83 10.51
N THR A 266 -42.95 1.21 11.78
CA THR A 266 -43.13 0.30 12.92
C THR A 266 -44.60 -0.09 13.05
N ALA A 267 -44.95 -1.29 12.61
CA ALA A 267 -46.23 -1.93 12.94
C ALA A 267 -46.05 -2.79 14.20
N THR A 268 -46.60 -2.31 15.30
CA THR A 268 -46.87 -3.10 16.51
C THR A 268 -48.00 -4.09 16.22
N ALA A 269 -47.73 -5.39 16.35
CA ALA A 269 -48.78 -6.40 16.50
C ALA A 269 -48.35 -7.44 17.54
N ALA A 270 -49.12 -7.49 18.62
CA ALA A 270 -49.07 -8.50 19.64
C ALA A 270 -49.78 -9.78 19.17
N GLY A 271 -49.26 -10.94 19.56
CA GLY A 271 -50.10 -12.13 19.76
C GLY A 271 -49.54 -13.48 19.31
N SER A 272 -49.41 -14.37 20.30
CA SER A 272 -49.78 -15.80 20.24
C SER A 272 -48.74 -16.87 19.85
N SER A 273 -48.16 -17.44 20.92
CA SER A 273 -47.85 -18.86 21.25
C SER A 273 -47.92 -20.01 20.23
N ASN A 274 -46.95 -20.93 20.43
CA ASN A 274 -46.84 -22.37 20.06
C ASN A 274 -46.69 -22.65 18.55
N GLU A 275 -45.80 -23.52 18.06
CA GLU A 275 -45.59 -24.93 18.38
C GLU A 275 -44.31 -25.43 17.65
N ALA A 276 -43.90 -26.66 17.96
CA ALA A 276 -42.62 -27.28 17.66
C ALA A 276 -42.40 -27.75 16.20
N ALA A 277 -41.10 -27.85 15.87
CA ALA A 277 -40.46 -28.74 14.88
C ALA A 277 -40.73 -28.53 13.38
N VAL A 278 -39.65 -28.33 12.61
CA VAL A 278 -39.21 -29.17 11.48
C VAL A 278 -37.95 -28.53 10.85
N LEU A 279 -36.90 -29.34 10.71
CA LEU A 279 -35.68 -29.07 9.95
C LEU A 279 -35.96 -29.09 8.43
N LYS A 280 -35.47 -28.08 7.70
CA LYS A 280 -35.11 -28.06 6.27
C LYS A 280 -34.44 -26.70 6.02
N ASP A 281 -33.13 -26.63 5.77
CA ASP A 281 -32.45 -26.88 4.49
C ASP A 281 -32.92 -25.90 3.39
N GLY A 282 -31.97 -25.14 2.86
CA GLY A 282 -32.15 -24.19 1.76
C GLY A 282 -32.07 -22.72 2.16
N PHE A 283 -30.88 -22.12 2.08
CA PHE A 283 -30.75 -20.68 1.79
C PHE A 283 -31.19 -20.54 0.32
N ASP A 284 -32.46 -20.19 0.10
CA ASP A 284 -32.97 -19.88 -1.24
C ASP A 284 -32.27 -18.60 -1.75
N ASP A 285 -31.82 -18.68 -3.00
CA ASP A 285 -31.12 -17.69 -3.81
C ASP A 285 -31.92 -16.38 -4.02
N ASP A 286 -32.08 -15.56 -2.98
CA ASP A 286 -32.65 -14.20 -3.11
C ASP A 286 -31.70 -13.20 -3.80
N PHE A 287 -30.53 -13.63 -4.28
CA PHE A 287 -29.61 -12.80 -5.06
C PHE A 287 -29.87 -12.81 -6.58
N THR A 288 -30.78 -13.65 -7.08
CA THR A 288 -31.14 -13.66 -8.51
C THR A 288 -32.01 -12.48 -8.94
N GLU A 289 -32.66 -11.77 -8.01
CA GLU A 289 -33.52 -10.62 -8.35
C GLU A 289 -32.73 -9.30 -8.50
N PHE A 290 -31.47 -9.24 -8.03
CA PHE A 290 -30.66 -8.01 -8.09
C PHE A 290 -29.71 -7.90 -9.30
N ILE A 291 -29.59 -8.95 -10.14
CA ILE A 291 -28.77 -8.95 -11.37
C ILE A 291 -29.62 -9.24 -12.62
N SER A 292 -30.87 -8.77 -12.64
CA SER A 292 -31.55 -8.56 -13.91
C SER A 292 -31.29 -7.13 -14.37
N ALA A 293 -30.13 -6.91 -14.99
CA ALA A 293 -29.82 -5.66 -15.66
C ALA A 293 -30.98 -5.33 -16.62
N PRO A 294 -31.58 -4.12 -16.54
CA PRO A 294 -32.66 -3.73 -17.44
C PRO A 294 -32.22 -3.93 -18.89
N PRO A 295 -33.10 -4.43 -19.78
CA PRO A 295 -32.76 -4.58 -21.19
C PRO A 295 -32.32 -3.23 -21.74
N GLU A 296 -31.12 -3.19 -22.31
CA GLU A 296 -30.50 -2.00 -22.90
C GLU A 296 -31.40 -1.43 -24.00
N ALA A 297 -32.26 -0.50 -23.60
CA ALA A 297 -33.10 0.24 -24.50
C ALA A 297 -32.29 1.38 -25.11
N GLY A 298 -31.45 1.05 -26.09
CA GLY A 298 -31.05 1.91 -27.21
C GLY A 298 -30.73 3.38 -26.91
N ALA A 299 -30.10 3.68 -25.78
CA ALA A 299 -29.46 4.96 -25.60
C ALA A 299 -28.19 4.93 -26.44
N ASP A 300 -28.14 5.76 -27.47
CA ASP A 300 -26.93 6.19 -28.16
C ASP A 300 -25.92 6.56 -27.07
N THR A 301 -25.07 5.60 -26.70
CA THR A 301 -24.20 5.72 -25.54
C THR A 301 -23.27 6.87 -25.87
N GLY A 302 -23.29 7.93 -25.04
CA GLY A 302 -22.50 9.16 -25.23
C GLY A 302 -20.98 8.95 -25.21
N LEU A 303 -20.52 7.74 -25.47
CA LEU A 303 -19.15 7.37 -25.72
C LEU A 303 -18.67 8.03 -27.02
N PRO A 304 -17.44 8.57 -27.02
CA PRO A 304 -16.83 9.07 -28.24
C PRO A 304 -16.62 7.91 -29.21
N SER A 305 -16.82 8.19 -30.50
CA SER A 305 -16.55 7.20 -31.54
C SER A 305 -15.05 6.85 -31.59
N THR A 306 -14.70 5.65 -32.06
CA THR A 306 -13.31 5.22 -32.21
C THR A 306 -12.48 6.20 -33.07
N VAL A 307 -13.12 6.85 -34.05
CA VAL A 307 -12.48 7.88 -34.89
C VAL A 307 -12.11 9.11 -34.05
N GLU A 308 -13.01 9.56 -33.17
CA GLU A 308 -12.77 10.70 -32.27
C GLU A 308 -11.66 10.39 -31.26
N VAL A 309 -11.58 9.14 -30.78
CA VAL A 309 -10.50 8.67 -29.90
C VAL A 309 -9.17 8.71 -30.64
N HIS A 310 -9.09 8.14 -31.84
CA HIS A 310 -7.86 8.13 -32.66
C HIS A 310 -7.37 9.54 -33.01
N GLU A 311 -8.26 10.46 -33.40
CA GLU A 311 -7.90 11.85 -33.64
C GLU A 311 -7.31 12.52 -32.40
N THR A 312 -7.79 12.15 -31.22
CA THR A 312 -7.29 12.68 -29.95
C THR A 312 -5.94 12.08 -29.59
N THR A 313 -5.73 10.78 -29.85
CA THR A 313 -4.43 10.11 -29.71
C THR A 313 -3.37 10.77 -30.60
N GLU A 314 -3.65 10.99 -31.88
CA GLU A 314 -2.76 11.70 -32.81
C GLU A 314 -2.44 13.12 -32.33
N ARG A 315 -3.40 13.78 -31.66
CA ARG A 315 -3.20 15.13 -31.13
C ARG A 315 -2.33 15.15 -29.86
N ILE A 316 -2.36 14.09 -29.05
CA ILE A 316 -1.54 13.95 -27.84
C ILE A 316 -0.12 13.49 -28.19
N PHE A 317 0.02 12.58 -29.15
CA PHE A 317 1.29 11.88 -29.43
C PHE A 317 1.89 12.16 -30.81
N GLY A 318 1.12 12.67 -31.78
CA GLY A 318 1.52 12.76 -33.18
C GLY A 318 2.30 14.02 -33.58
N HIS A 319 2.61 14.95 -32.66
CA HIS A 319 3.19 16.23 -33.07
C HIS A 319 4.68 16.17 -33.47
N ASP A 320 5.46 15.15 -33.05
CA ASP A 320 6.92 15.12 -33.33
C ASP A 320 7.53 13.69 -33.43
N SER A 321 6.74 12.68 -33.82
CA SER A 321 7.21 11.28 -33.89
C SER A 321 8.30 10.99 -34.94
N ASP A 322 8.58 11.91 -35.88
CA ASP A 322 9.62 11.72 -36.91
C ASP A 322 11.03 12.05 -36.43
N ALA A 323 11.18 12.58 -35.20
CA ALA A 323 12.49 12.77 -34.59
C ALA A 323 12.96 11.43 -33.98
N PRO A 324 14.13 10.88 -34.36
CA PRO A 324 14.66 9.61 -33.84
C PRO A 324 15.15 9.70 -32.38
N GLY A 325 14.49 10.48 -31.53
CA GLY A 325 14.96 10.83 -30.20
C GLY A 325 13.86 10.81 -29.14
N GLY A 326 13.53 9.63 -28.63
CA GLY A 326 12.87 9.45 -27.33
C GLY A 326 11.43 9.95 -27.21
N PHE A 327 10.73 9.46 -26.19
CA PHE A 327 9.39 9.90 -25.84
C PHE A 327 9.47 11.25 -25.09
N ASP A 328 8.93 12.32 -25.67
CA ASP A 328 8.95 13.66 -25.07
C ASP A 328 7.71 13.90 -24.18
N LEU A 329 7.89 13.67 -22.88
CA LEU A 329 6.87 13.95 -21.85
C LEU A 329 6.42 15.42 -21.82
N THR A 330 7.28 16.37 -22.19
CA THR A 330 6.94 17.79 -22.10
C THR A 330 5.92 18.19 -23.16
N SER A 331 6.01 17.61 -24.36
CA SER A 331 5.05 17.78 -25.45
C SER A 331 3.68 17.19 -25.08
N VAL A 332 3.65 15.96 -24.55
CA VAL A 332 2.43 15.29 -24.11
C VAL A 332 1.71 16.08 -23.02
N LEU A 333 2.44 16.57 -22.01
CA LEU A 333 1.86 17.39 -20.93
C LEU A 333 1.32 18.72 -21.44
N GLY A 334 2.03 19.37 -22.38
CA GLY A 334 1.55 20.60 -23.02
C GLY A 334 0.26 20.39 -23.80
N ALA A 335 0.14 19.28 -24.53
CA ALA A 335 -1.07 18.91 -25.26
C ALA A 335 -2.25 18.66 -24.30
N LEU A 336 -2.02 17.94 -23.19
CA LEU A 336 -3.04 17.68 -22.18
C LEU A 336 -3.51 18.95 -21.47
N GLU A 337 -2.61 19.89 -21.17
CA GLU A 337 -2.98 21.18 -20.57
C GLU A 337 -3.87 22.01 -21.51
N ALA A 338 -3.54 22.05 -22.80
CA ALA A 338 -4.35 22.72 -23.81
C ALA A 338 -5.76 22.10 -23.91
N MET A 339 -5.85 20.77 -23.93
CA MET A 339 -7.14 20.07 -23.97
C MET A 339 -7.95 20.28 -22.68
N ARG A 340 -7.30 20.32 -21.52
CA ARG A 340 -7.97 20.62 -20.25
C ARG A 340 -8.61 22.01 -20.26
N LEU A 341 -7.91 23.01 -20.79
CA LEU A 341 -8.45 24.36 -20.93
C LEU A 341 -9.62 24.41 -21.92
N GLU A 342 -9.52 23.68 -23.04
CA GLU A 342 -10.61 23.54 -24.02
C GLU A 342 -11.86 22.92 -23.39
N ILE A 343 -11.71 21.81 -22.67
CA ILE A 343 -12.80 21.11 -21.97
C ILE A 343 -13.41 21.99 -20.86
N GLY A 344 -12.58 22.72 -20.12
CA GLY A 344 -13.03 23.63 -19.07
C GLY A 344 -13.90 24.78 -19.58
N ALA A 345 -13.78 25.14 -20.86
CA ALA A 345 -14.58 26.18 -21.49
C ALA A 345 -15.94 25.68 -22.01
N ILE A 346 -16.20 24.36 -22.05
CA ILE A 346 -17.48 23.80 -22.52
C ILE A 346 -18.54 24.00 -21.44
N GLU A 347 -19.59 24.78 -21.72
CA GLU A 347 -20.67 25.08 -20.76
C GLU A 347 -21.60 23.88 -20.52
N ASP A 348 -21.85 23.08 -21.56
CA ASP A 348 -22.71 21.89 -21.47
C ASP A 348 -21.99 20.74 -20.75
N VAL A 349 -22.65 20.19 -19.72
CA VAL A 349 -22.04 19.17 -18.86
C VAL A 349 -21.85 17.85 -19.59
N GLU A 350 -22.77 17.49 -20.49
CA GLU A 350 -22.71 16.21 -21.21
C GLU A 350 -21.64 16.26 -22.30
N GLU A 351 -21.55 17.36 -23.05
CA GLU A 351 -20.48 17.62 -24.01
C GLU A 351 -19.11 17.68 -23.32
N ARG A 352 -19.02 18.31 -22.15
CA ARG A 352 -17.80 18.35 -21.34
C ARG A 352 -17.36 16.95 -20.90
N ARG A 353 -18.31 16.13 -20.44
CA ARG A 353 -18.07 14.73 -20.05
C ARG A 353 -17.60 13.91 -21.26
N LYS A 354 -18.25 14.05 -22.41
CA LYS A 354 -17.86 13.36 -23.65
C LYS A 354 -16.45 13.77 -24.10
N ALA A 355 -16.12 15.05 -24.06
CA ALA A 355 -14.79 15.55 -24.41
C ALA A 355 -13.71 15.04 -23.44
N ALA A 356 -14.01 14.97 -22.13
CA ALA A 356 -13.10 14.39 -21.14
C ALA A 356 -12.88 12.88 -21.37
N ALA A 357 -13.96 12.13 -21.62
CA ALA A 357 -13.87 10.70 -21.94
C ALA A 357 -13.01 10.46 -23.20
N ARG A 358 -13.17 11.30 -24.22
CA ARG A 358 -12.36 11.24 -25.45
C ARG A 358 -10.86 11.42 -25.18
N VAL A 359 -10.49 12.37 -24.31
CA VAL A 359 -9.09 12.59 -23.93
C VAL A 359 -8.53 11.42 -23.12
N ALA A 360 -9.31 10.89 -22.18
CA ALA A 360 -8.90 9.75 -21.37
C ALA A 360 -8.66 8.48 -22.22
N LEU A 361 -9.62 8.15 -23.10
CA LEU A 361 -9.49 7.01 -24.02
C LEU A 361 -8.36 7.22 -25.02
N GLY A 362 -8.19 8.44 -25.55
CA GLY A 362 -7.10 8.75 -26.48
C GLY A 362 -5.71 8.61 -25.83
N LEU A 363 -5.60 8.96 -24.55
CA LEU A 363 -4.37 8.78 -23.75
C LEU A 363 -4.09 7.29 -23.50
N ALA A 364 -5.09 6.52 -23.08
CA ALA A 364 -4.96 5.09 -22.83
C ALA A 364 -4.53 4.32 -24.10
N ALA A 365 -5.19 4.61 -25.23
CA ALA A 365 -4.85 4.04 -26.53
C ALA A 365 -3.41 4.37 -26.95
N GLY A 366 -2.95 5.61 -26.75
CA GLY A 366 -1.58 6.00 -27.11
C GLY A 366 -0.48 5.43 -26.20
N LEU A 367 -0.81 5.08 -24.96
CA LEU A 367 0.09 4.36 -24.05
C LEU A 367 0.12 2.85 -24.31
N GLY A 368 -0.73 2.34 -25.21
CA GLY A 368 -0.87 0.91 -25.45
C GLY A 368 -1.51 0.16 -24.28
N ILE A 369 -2.31 0.86 -23.47
CA ILE A 369 -3.10 0.28 -22.37
C ILE A 369 -4.41 -0.33 -22.92
N ASP A 370 -4.66 -0.20 -24.22
CA ASP A 370 -5.83 -0.80 -24.87
C ASP A 370 -5.81 -2.32 -24.67
N GLU A 371 -6.92 -2.82 -24.14
CA GLU A 371 -7.16 -4.12 -23.51
C GLU A 371 -6.77 -5.29 -24.44
N ARG A 372 -5.47 -5.54 -24.58
CA ARG A 372 -4.97 -6.88 -24.89
C ARG A 372 -4.99 -7.65 -23.60
N ASP A 373 -6.05 -8.41 -23.41
CA ASP A 373 -6.05 -9.78 -22.84
C ASP A 373 -7.44 -10.45 -23.00
N GLU A 374 -8.25 -10.11 -24.04
CA GLU A 374 -9.45 -10.88 -24.40
C GLU A 374 -9.15 -12.07 -25.35
N ASP A 375 -7.89 -12.31 -25.72
CA ASP A 375 -7.50 -13.46 -26.54
C ASP A 375 -7.32 -14.77 -25.72
N ASP A 376 -7.50 -14.74 -24.39
CA ASP A 376 -7.38 -15.95 -23.54
C ASP A 376 -8.56 -16.93 -23.67
N ASP A 377 -9.68 -16.52 -24.28
CA ASP A 377 -10.82 -17.41 -24.54
C ASP A 377 -10.58 -18.38 -25.72
N GLU A 378 -9.59 -18.14 -26.59
CA GLU A 378 -9.32 -19.02 -27.74
C GLU A 378 -8.43 -20.23 -27.37
N LEU A 379 -7.62 -20.11 -26.30
CA LEU A 379 -6.76 -21.21 -25.83
C LEU A 379 -7.55 -22.31 -25.08
N ASP A 380 -8.66 -21.94 -24.43
CA ASP A 380 -9.51 -22.89 -23.72
C ASP A 380 -10.34 -23.79 -24.66
N GLU A 381 -10.70 -23.31 -25.86
CA GLU A 381 -11.39 -24.14 -26.86
C GLU A 381 -10.48 -25.22 -27.46
N GLU A 382 -9.20 -24.93 -27.69
CA GLU A 382 -8.25 -25.91 -28.25
C GLU A 382 -7.86 -26.98 -27.22
N LEU A 383 -7.69 -26.59 -25.95
CA LEU A 383 -7.42 -27.52 -24.85
C LEU A 383 -8.62 -28.45 -24.58
N MET A 384 -9.85 -27.93 -24.68
CA MET A 384 -11.08 -28.74 -24.60
C MET A 384 -11.24 -29.71 -25.78
N ARG A 385 -10.81 -29.34 -27.00
CA ARG A 385 -10.81 -30.25 -28.15
C ARG A 385 -9.82 -31.39 -28.00
N GLU A 386 -8.61 -31.14 -27.48
CA GLU A 386 -7.63 -32.20 -27.19
C GLU A 386 -8.13 -33.17 -26.12
N LEU A 387 -8.80 -32.67 -25.08
CA LEU A 387 -9.29 -33.50 -23.96
C LEU A 387 -10.42 -34.45 -24.38
N HIS A 388 -11.28 -34.03 -25.32
CA HIS A 388 -12.31 -34.90 -25.92
C HIS A 388 -11.75 -35.94 -26.90
N GLN A 389 -10.51 -35.78 -27.39
CA GLN A 389 -9.90 -36.74 -28.31
C GLN A 389 -9.16 -37.88 -27.60
N ILE A 390 -8.97 -37.79 -26.28
CA ILE A 390 -8.27 -38.77 -25.44
C ILE A 390 -9.24 -39.76 -24.73
N GLN A 391 -10.56 -39.50 -24.76
CA GLN A 391 -11.60 -40.46 -24.36
C GLN A 391 -12.10 -41.30 -25.55
#